data_AF-A0A836CJC6-F1
#
_entry.id   AF-A0A836CJC6-F1
#
_cell.length_a   1.000
_cell.length_b   1.000
_cell.length_c   1.000
_cell.angle_alpha   90.00
_cell.angle_beta   90.00
_cell.angle_gamma   90.00
#
_symmetry.space_group_name_H-M   'P 1'
#
loop_
_entity.id
_entity.type
_entity.pdbx_description
1 polymer ?
#
loop_
_entity_poly.entity_id
_entity_poly.type
_entity_poly.pdbx_seq_one_letter_code
_entity_poly.pdbx_strand_id
1 'polypeptide(L)'
;MKIGGRETCSITSFLVVKACSTTVDENEIDEFIGEDDDQYCELCNSVKVLEPRSAQSICLTCGETNEYMVPDTSFREGVSIHTPYLYKRSNHFRDHLKRVQGRESTQIEAEVLEKISQELAKTYNHDELHKVTPKDIRLILKQLGLSRLYNHTTRIWCLTTDQEPLVLSQTQEGELLHLFNLIQAPWERLRPEGRSNMLSYSYLIHKMARLLGYPHVAARFSLLKSKDKMVVQDQLWKTICQELGFRFERSV
;
A
#
# COMPACT_ATOMS: atom_id res chain seq x y z
N MET A 1 10.64 -44.17 25.58
CA MET A 1 10.83 -42.88 26.31
C MET A 1 11.46 -41.91 25.34
N LYS A 2 10.68 -41.05 24.67
CA LYS A 2 10.09 -39.77 25.11
C LYS A 2 10.96 -38.59 24.63
N ILE A 3 10.42 -37.87 23.63
CA ILE A 3 10.34 -36.40 23.40
C ILE A 3 11.64 -35.59 23.51
N GLY A 4 12.06 -34.79 22.52
CA GLY A 4 11.40 -33.62 21.88
C GLY A 4 12.38 -32.43 22.02
N GLY A 5 12.46 -31.40 21.18
CA GLY A 5 11.62 -30.97 20.08
C GLY A 5 12.39 -30.09 19.10
N ARG A 6 11.72 -29.80 17.98
CA ARG A 6 12.12 -28.82 16.98
C ARG A 6 11.96 -27.42 17.57
N GLU A 7 13.04 -26.65 17.64
CA GLU A 7 12.94 -25.23 17.91
C GLU A 7 12.44 -24.52 16.65
N THR A 8 11.25 -23.95 16.78
CA THR A 8 10.61 -23.06 15.83
C THR A 8 11.37 -21.74 15.79
N CYS A 9 12.06 -21.45 14.69
CA CYS A 9 12.67 -20.14 14.49
C CYS A 9 11.55 -19.11 14.25
N SER A 10 11.32 -18.27 15.27
CA SER A 10 10.38 -17.16 15.27
C SER A 10 10.72 -16.17 14.15
N ILE A 11 9.70 -15.64 13.49
CA ILE A 11 9.74 -14.72 12.34
C ILE A 11 10.47 -13.38 12.64
N THR A 12 10.92 -13.17 13.87
CA THR A 12 11.55 -11.94 14.34
C THR A 12 13.02 -11.78 13.97
N SER A 13 13.69 -12.79 13.39
CA SER A 13 15.15 -12.73 13.11
C SER A 13 15.52 -12.33 11.68
N PHE A 14 14.56 -12.05 10.79
CA PHE A 14 14.86 -11.65 9.40
C PHE A 14 14.96 -10.13 9.16
N LEU A 15 14.73 -9.29 10.18
CA LEU A 15 14.64 -7.83 10.02
C LEU A 15 15.92 -7.05 10.40
N VAL A 16 17.02 -7.71 10.74
CA VAL A 16 18.24 -7.01 11.24
C VAL A 16 19.48 -7.16 10.35
N VAL A 17 19.45 -7.98 9.28
CA VAL A 17 20.64 -8.16 8.42
C VAL A 17 20.31 -7.94 6.95
N LYS A 18 20.01 -6.68 6.59
CA LYS A 18 20.27 -6.13 5.24
C LYS A 18 20.26 -4.60 5.23
N ALA A 19 20.99 -4.00 6.17
CA ALA A 19 21.33 -2.57 6.14
C ALA A 19 22.73 -2.31 5.55
N CYS A 20 23.28 -3.26 4.80
CA CYS A 20 24.59 -3.12 4.15
C CYS A 20 24.53 -3.83 2.80
N SER A 21 25.12 -3.19 1.78
CA SER A 21 25.18 -3.62 0.38
C SER A 21 23.93 -3.31 -0.46
N THR A 22 23.82 -2.07 -0.90
CA THR A 22 23.23 -1.75 -2.20
C THR A 22 24.34 -1.19 -3.09
N THR A 23 24.81 -2.01 -4.02
CA THR A 23 25.37 -1.53 -5.27
C THR A 23 24.30 -0.70 -5.96
N VAL A 24 24.55 0.60 -6.10
CA VAL A 24 23.69 1.51 -6.84
C VAL A 24 23.92 1.20 -8.33
N ASP A 25 22.84 0.96 -9.06
CA ASP A 25 22.84 0.76 -10.51
C ASP A 25 23.18 2.11 -11.18
N GLU A 26 24.19 2.15 -12.04
CA GLU A 26 24.81 3.38 -12.57
C GLU A 26 23.91 4.18 -13.54
N ASN A 27 22.67 3.74 -13.79
CA ASN A 27 21.80 4.31 -14.82
C ASN A 27 20.58 5.12 -14.28
N GLU A 28 20.52 5.44 -12.99
CA GLU A 28 19.48 6.34 -12.41
C GLU A 28 20.05 7.69 -11.91
N ILE A 29 21.19 8.15 -12.45
CA ILE A 29 21.79 9.46 -12.14
C ILE A 29 21.71 10.37 -13.36
N ASP A 30 20.51 10.60 -13.89
CA ASP A 30 20.36 11.58 -14.98
C ASP A 30 18.99 12.26 -14.94
N GLU A 31 18.68 12.92 -13.83
CA GLU A 31 17.66 13.99 -13.81
C GLU A 31 17.74 14.87 -12.55
N PHE A 32 18.93 15.34 -12.17
CA PHE A 32 19.08 16.50 -11.28
C PHE A 32 20.51 17.09 -11.34
N ILE A 33 21.00 17.38 -12.55
CA ILE A 33 22.22 18.19 -12.70
C ILE A 33 21.82 19.66 -12.52
N GLY A 34 21.82 20.12 -11.27
CA GLY A 34 22.12 21.52 -10.98
C GLY A 34 23.64 21.65 -10.96
N GLU A 35 24.19 22.62 -11.69
CA GLU A 35 25.62 22.85 -11.90
C GLU A 35 26.37 23.36 -10.65
N ASP A 36 26.10 22.85 -9.45
CA ASP A 36 26.79 23.27 -8.22
C ASP A 36 27.64 22.13 -7.63
N ASP A 37 28.94 22.42 -7.44
CA ASP A 37 30.01 21.55 -6.91
C ASP A 37 29.75 21.02 -5.47
N ASP A 38 28.66 21.44 -4.81
CA ASP A 38 28.39 21.19 -3.39
C ASP A 38 27.84 19.78 -3.06
N GLN A 39 27.61 18.93 -4.07
CA GLN A 39 27.01 17.60 -3.88
C GLN A 39 28.01 16.53 -3.38
N TYR A 40 29.31 16.81 -3.43
CA TYR A 40 30.38 15.86 -3.10
C TYR A 40 31.21 16.32 -1.90
N CYS A 41 31.59 15.36 -1.06
CA CYS A 41 32.46 15.55 0.09
C CYS A 41 33.87 15.97 -0.32
N GLU A 42 34.36 17.10 0.19
CA GLU A 42 35.69 17.60 -0.15
C GLU A 42 36.82 16.67 0.33
N LEU A 43 36.59 15.92 1.42
CA LEU A 43 37.58 15.03 2.00
C LEU A 43 37.68 13.66 1.34
N CYS A 44 36.58 13.11 0.81
CA CYS A 44 36.57 11.75 0.25
C CYS A 44 35.82 11.61 -1.08
N ASN A 45 35.37 12.72 -1.64
CA ASN A 45 34.66 12.84 -2.92
C ASN A 45 33.44 11.92 -3.07
N SER A 46 32.81 11.56 -1.94
CA SER A 46 31.59 10.77 -1.93
C SER A 46 30.36 11.65 -1.75
N VAL A 47 29.21 11.14 -2.18
CA VAL A 47 27.94 11.88 -2.17
C VAL A 47 27.53 12.25 -0.74
N LYS A 48 27.14 13.52 -0.53
CA LYS A 48 26.58 13.99 0.74
C LYS A 48 25.06 13.78 0.76
N VAL A 49 24.52 13.51 1.94
CA VAL A 49 23.07 13.51 2.21
C VAL A 49 22.68 14.80 2.90
N LEU A 50 21.62 15.46 2.41
CA LEU A 50 21.08 16.68 3.03
C LEU A 50 20.10 16.33 4.15
N GLU A 51 20.29 16.93 5.33
CA GLU A 51 19.36 16.92 6.46
C GLU A 51 18.73 18.32 6.60
N PRO A 52 17.53 18.54 6.04
CA PRO A 52 16.92 19.87 5.96
C PRO A 52 16.55 20.48 7.30
N ARG A 53 16.36 19.66 8.35
CA ARG A 53 15.96 20.15 9.67
C ARG A 53 17.09 20.81 10.43
N SER A 54 18.32 20.35 10.21
CA SER A 54 19.52 20.93 10.83
C SER A 54 20.30 21.82 9.87
N ALA A 55 19.84 21.99 8.63
CA ALA A 55 20.54 22.71 7.56
C ALA A 55 21.99 22.19 7.36
N GLN A 56 22.16 20.87 7.46
CA GLN A 56 23.45 20.22 7.34
C GLN A 56 23.47 19.22 6.18
N SER A 57 24.59 19.14 5.51
CA SER A 57 24.95 18.06 4.61
C SER A 57 25.89 17.11 5.34
N ILE A 58 25.69 15.80 5.21
CA ILE A 58 26.45 14.77 5.92
C ILE A 58 27.02 13.79 4.91
N CYS A 59 28.33 13.59 4.95
CA CYS A 59 28.99 12.54 4.20
C CYS A 59 28.79 11.19 4.89
N LEU A 60 28.18 10.23 4.21
CA LEU A 60 27.94 8.88 4.77
C LEU A 60 29.21 8.02 4.84
N THR A 61 30.29 8.42 4.16
CA THR A 61 31.54 7.66 4.08
C THR A 61 32.53 8.05 5.18
N CYS A 62 32.74 9.35 5.40
CA CYS A 62 33.70 9.85 6.40
C CYS A 62 33.06 10.56 7.59
N GLY A 63 31.74 10.83 7.54
CA GLY A 63 31.02 11.52 8.61
C GLY A 63 31.24 13.04 8.64
N GLU A 64 31.91 13.61 7.64
CA GLU A 64 32.06 15.07 7.54
C GLU A 64 30.70 15.75 7.38
N THR A 65 30.51 16.85 8.10
CA THR A 65 29.28 17.63 8.09
C THR A 65 29.57 19.07 7.67
N ASN A 66 28.86 19.58 6.66
CA ASN A 66 28.94 20.98 6.26
C ASN A 66 27.55 21.63 6.42
N GLU A 67 27.50 22.79 7.05
CA GLU A 67 26.29 23.62 7.07
C GLU A 67 26.06 24.22 5.68
N TYR A 68 24.82 24.19 5.23
CA TYR A 68 24.43 24.85 3.99
C TYR A 68 23.35 25.88 4.28
N MET A 69 23.45 27.02 3.61
CA MET A 69 22.44 28.07 3.72
C MET A 69 21.25 27.67 2.87
N VAL A 70 20.10 27.43 3.50
CA VAL A 70 18.83 27.40 2.79
C VAL A 70 18.51 28.84 2.42
N PRO A 71 18.44 29.22 1.14
CA PRO A 71 18.05 30.58 0.78
C PRO A 71 16.67 30.88 1.38
N ASP A 72 16.55 32.03 2.03
CA ASP A 72 15.38 32.44 2.80
C ASP A 72 14.15 32.53 1.89
N THR A 73 13.37 31.45 1.81
CA THR A 73 12.07 31.45 1.12
C THR A 73 11.01 32.02 2.04
N SER A 74 11.20 33.25 2.51
CA SER A 74 10.12 34.03 3.08
C SER A 74 9.09 34.29 1.97
N PHE A 75 7.89 33.76 2.17
CA PHE A 75 6.63 34.22 1.58
C PHE A 75 6.66 34.60 0.09
N ARG A 76 6.72 33.60 -0.79
CA ARG A 76 6.03 33.71 -2.09
C ARG A 76 4.73 32.93 -2.02
N GLU A 77 3.71 33.66 -1.59
CA GLU A 77 2.30 33.35 -1.78
C GLU A 77 2.09 32.90 -3.24
N GLY A 78 1.70 31.63 -3.46
CA GLY A 78 1.22 31.17 -4.77
C GLY A 78 2.06 30.16 -5.55
N VAL A 79 3.01 29.44 -4.95
CA VAL A 79 3.47 28.16 -5.55
C VAL A 79 3.08 27.01 -4.66
N SER A 80 1.82 26.60 -4.80
CA SER A 80 1.51 25.19 -4.62
C SER A 80 2.45 24.43 -5.54
N ILE A 81 3.42 23.69 -4.98
CA ILE A 81 4.08 22.63 -5.73
C ILE A 81 3.01 21.55 -5.92
N HIS A 82 2.08 21.82 -6.83
CA HIS A 82 1.34 20.77 -7.50
C HIS A 82 2.39 20.02 -8.31
N THR A 83 3.06 19.06 -7.65
CA THR A 83 3.55 17.90 -8.39
C THR A 83 2.31 17.40 -9.13
N PRO A 84 2.23 17.56 -10.46
CA PRO A 84 1.06 17.12 -11.20
C PRO A 84 0.92 15.65 -10.85
N TYR A 85 -0.23 15.27 -10.29
CA TYR A 85 -0.53 13.96 -9.71
C TYR A 85 0.09 12.81 -10.52
N LEU A 86 1.37 12.53 -10.29
CA LEU A 86 2.07 11.44 -10.91
C LEU A 86 1.38 10.22 -10.33
N TYR A 87 0.76 9.43 -11.21
CA TYR A 87 0.09 8.20 -10.85
C TYR A 87 1.13 7.25 -10.24
N LYS A 88 1.38 7.38 -8.95
CA LYS A 88 2.24 6.49 -8.19
C LYS A 88 1.33 5.39 -7.67
N ARG A 89 1.60 4.14 -8.04
CA ARG A 89 0.81 2.98 -7.59
C ARG A 89 0.71 2.90 -6.07
N SER A 90 1.70 3.44 -5.34
CA SER A 90 1.67 3.60 -3.88
C SER A 90 0.54 4.50 -3.39
N ASN A 91 0.19 5.56 -4.11
CA ASN A 91 -0.94 6.42 -3.74
C ASN A 91 -2.25 5.67 -3.93
N HIS A 92 -2.42 4.99 -5.06
CA HIS A 92 -3.60 4.15 -5.28
C HIS A 92 -3.70 3.01 -4.25
N PHE A 93 -2.57 2.43 -3.81
CA PHE A 93 -2.53 1.46 -2.71
C PHE A 93 -3.01 2.08 -1.39
N ARG A 94 -2.49 3.25 -1.00
CA ARG A 94 -2.93 3.99 0.20
C ARG A 94 -4.42 4.32 0.14
N ASP A 95 -4.91 4.78 -1.00
CA ASP A 95 -6.32 5.09 -1.18
C ASP A 95 -7.18 3.83 -1.09
N HIS A 96 -6.69 2.69 -1.59
CA HIS A 96 -7.36 1.41 -1.37
C HIS A 96 -7.44 1.06 0.12
N LEU A 97 -6.35 1.24 0.88
CA LEU A 97 -6.34 1.03 2.35
C LEU A 97 -7.29 1.99 3.08
N LYS A 98 -7.41 3.25 2.67
CA LYS A 98 -8.37 4.19 3.27
C LYS A 98 -9.81 3.75 3.02
N ARG A 99 -10.11 3.34 1.78
CA ARG A 99 -11.45 2.88 1.36
C ARG A 99 -11.93 1.65 2.12
N VAL A 100 -11.08 0.65 2.27
CA VAL A 100 -11.44 -0.60 2.97
C VAL A 100 -11.60 -0.41 4.48
N GLN A 101 -11.00 0.65 5.03
CA GLN A 101 -11.18 1.06 6.42
C GLN A 101 -12.31 2.07 6.60
N GLY A 102 -13.07 2.41 5.54
CA GLY A 102 -14.16 3.39 5.61
C GLY A 102 -13.72 4.80 6.02
N ARG A 103 -12.41 5.12 5.95
CA ARG A 103 -11.81 6.40 6.35
C ARG A 103 -11.85 7.43 5.22
N GLU A 104 -12.84 7.34 4.34
CA GLU A 104 -13.07 8.33 3.29
C GLU A 104 -13.79 9.54 3.87
N SER A 105 -13.44 10.74 3.41
CA SER A 105 -14.10 11.99 3.81
C SER A 105 -15.33 12.33 2.97
N THR A 106 -15.69 11.47 2.00
CA THR A 106 -16.82 11.70 1.11
C THR A 106 -18.14 11.73 1.89
N GLN A 107 -18.85 12.85 1.79
CA GLN A 107 -20.22 12.97 2.27
C GLN A 107 -21.16 12.28 1.28
N ILE A 108 -22.07 11.45 1.81
CA ILE A 108 -23.07 10.74 1.03
C ILE A 108 -24.42 11.33 1.41
N GLU A 109 -25.17 11.79 0.41
CA GLU A 109 -26.46 12.43 0.60
C GLU A 109 -27.43 11.52 1.37
N ALA A 110 -28.17 12.09 2.33
CA ALA A 110 -29.08 11.34 3.19
C ALA A 110 -30.18 10.62 2.37
N GLU A 111 -30.67 11.23 1.29
CA GLU A 111 -31.66 10.63 0.40
C GLU A 111 -31.14 9.34 -0.25
N VAL A 112 -29.84 9.29 -0.56
CA VAL A 112 -29.20 8.10 -1.14
C VAL A 112 -29.09 7.00 -0.09
N LEU A 113 -28.69 7.35 1.14
CA LEU A 113 -28.63 6.38 2.23
C LEU A 113 -30.01 5.78 2.53
N GLU A 114 -31.04 6.62 2.55
CA GLU A 114 -32.43 6.18 2.75
C GLU A 114 -32.88 5.19 1.66
N LYS A 115 -32.63 5.50 0.39
CA LYS A 115 -32.92 4.59 -0.74
C LYS A 115 -32.21 3.25 -0.58
N ILE A 116 -30.95 3.25 -0.14
CA ILE A 116 -30.18 2.03 0.06
C ILE A 116 -30.72 1.22 1.25
N SER A 117 -31.08 1.89 2.35
CA SER A 117 -31.71 1.26 3.52
C SER A 117 -33.03 0.60 3.16
N GLN A 118 -33.84 1.23 2.31
CA GLN A 118 -35.09 0.65 1.80
C GLN A 118 -34.84 -0.61 0.95
N GLU A 119 -33.83 -0.61 0.07
CA GLU A 119 -33.47 -1.81 -0.70
C GLU A 119 -32.91 -2.93 0.20
N LEU A 120 -32.14 -2.58 1.24
CA LEU A 120 -31.65 -3.54 2.23
C LEU A 120 -32.81 -4.21 2.98
N ALA A 121 -33.79 -3.42 3.43
CA ALA A 121 -34.94 -3.90 4.18
C ALA A 121 -35.83 -4.90 3.39
N LYS A 122 -35.72 -4.95 2.07
CA LYS A 122 -36.40 -5.96 1.24
C LYS A 122 -35.78 -7.35 1.37
N THR A 123 -34.50 -7.42 1.74
CA THR A 123 -33.72 -8.68 1.78
C THR A 123 -33.36 -9.08 3.20
N TYR A 124 -33.12 -8.11 4.09
CA TYR A 124 -32.65 -8.32 5.45
C TYR A 124 -33.63 -7.70 6.45
N ASN A 125 -33.96 -8.46 7.48
CA ASN A 125 -34.61 -7.89 8.65
C ASN A 125 -33.61 -7.08 9.49
N HIS A 126 -34.12 -6.24 10.39
CA HIS A 126 -33.28 -5.35 11.21
C HIS A 126 -32.28 -6.12 12.09
N ASP A 127 -32.67 -7.28 12.63
CA ASP A 127 -31.82 -8.18 13.41
C ASP A 127 -30.73 -8.87 12.58
N GLU A 128 -30.85 -8.87 11.25
CA GLU A 128 -29.93 -9.52 10.32
C GLU A 128 -28.92 -8.56 9.67
N LEU A 129 -28.95 -7.27 10.03
CA LEU A 129 -28.05 -6.28 9.44
C LEU A 129 -26.56 -6.63 9.62
N HIS A 130 -26.20 -7.37 10.68
CA HIS A 130 -24.86 -7.90 10.91
C HIS A 130 -24.35 -8.86 9.81
N LYS A 131 -25.25 -9.45 9.00
CA LYS A 131 -24.91 -10.34 7.88
C LYS A 131 -24.62 -9.57 6.59
N VAL A 132 -25.06 -8.32 6.50
CA VAL A 132 -24.86 -7.46 5.33
C VAL A 132 -23.38 -7.20 5.16
N THR A 133 -22.89 -7.31 3.93
CA THR A 133 -21.49 -7.06 3.58
C THR A 133 -21.38 -5.88 2.60
N PRO A 134 -20.18 -5.29 2.44
CA PRO A 134 -19.95 -4.32 1.36
C PRO A 134 -20.34 -4.85 -0.03
N LYS A 135 -20.25 -6.17 -0.28
CA LYS A 135 -20.65 -6.71 -1.59
C LYS A 135 -22.15 -6.55 -1.86
N ASP A 136 -22.97 -6.64 -0.82
CA ASP A 136 -24.42 -6.49 -0.91
C ASP A 136 -24.78 -5.03 -1.22
N ILE A 137 -24.13 -4.08 -0.53
CA ILE A 137 -24.23 -2.64 -0.86
C ILE A 137 -23.86 -2.37 -2.32
N ARG A 138 -22.77 -2.97 -2.82
CA ARG A 138 -22.38 -2.81 -4.23
C ARG A 138 -23.42 -3.34 -5.21
N LEU A 139 -24.13 -4.42 -4.86
CA LEU A 139 -25.22 -4.96 -5.67
C LEU A 139 -26.41 -4.01 -5.71
N ILE A 140 -26.79 -3.45 -4.55
CA ILE A 140 -27.87 -2.46 -4.43
C ILE A 140 -27.54 -1.20 -5.23
N LEU A 141 -26.32 -0.65 -5.08
CA LEU A 141 -25.87 0.50 -5.88
C LEU A 141 -25.96 0.24 -7.39
N LYS A 142 -25.71 -1.01 -7.82
CA LYS A 142 -25.87 -1.40 -9.23
C LYS A 142 -27.34 -1.42 -9.66
N GLN A 143 -28.23 -1.95 -8.83
CA GLN A 143 -29.67 -1.97 -9.09
C GLN A 143 -30.25 -0.54 -9.18
N LEU A 144 -29.78 0.37 -8.33
CA LEU A 144 -30.17 1.78 -8.31
C LEU A 144 -29.49 2.64 -9.38
N GLY A 145 -28.57 2.09 -10.18
CA GLY A 145 -27.82 2.85 -11.20
C GLY A 145 -26.79 3.85 -10.63
N LEU A 146 -26.43 3.74 -9.35
CA LEU A 146 -25.55 4.66 -8.63
C LEU A 146 -24.07 4.28 -8.77
N SER A 147 -23.57 4.18 -10.00
CA SER A 147 -22.21 3.74 -10.31
C SER A 147 -21.11 4.64 -9.73
N ARG A 148 -21.39 5.94 -9.57
CA ARG A 148 -20.46 6.91 -8.98
C ARG A 148 -20.07 6.57 -7.53
N LEU A 149 -20.90 5.80 -6.84
CA LEU A 149 -20.71 5.46 -5.41
C LEU A 149 -20.02 4.10 -5.19
N TYR A 150 -19.63 3.39 -6.25
CA TYR A 150 -19.00 2.07 -6.10
C TYR A 150 -17.70 2.09 -5.28
N ASN A 151 -16.96 3.19 -5.34
CA ASN A 151 -15.74 3.33 -4.54
C ASN A 151 -16.01 3.54 -3.04
N HIS A 152 -17.22 3.99 -2.68
CA HIS A 152 -17.64 4.32 -1.31
C HIS A 152 -18.46 3.21 -0.66
N THR A 153 -18.43 2.01 -1.24
CA THR A 153 -19.24 0.86 -0.80
C THR A 153 -19.04 0.54 0.68
N THR A 154 -17.80 0.54 1.18
CA THR A 154 -17.50 0.27 2.59
C THR A 154 -18.04 1.38 3.50
N ARG A 155 -17.90 2.64 3.09
CA ARG A 155 -18.40 3.78 3.86
C ARG A 155 -19.93 3.75 3.95
N ILE A 156 -20.61 3.50 2.84
CA ILE A 156 -22.07 3.36 2.80
C ILE A 156 -22.50 2.20 3.69
N TRP A 157 -21.84 1.04 3.56
CA TRP A 157 -22.10 -0.11 4.41
C TRP A 157 -22.07 0.26 5.91
N CYS A 158 -20.99 0.89 6.37
CA CYS A 158 -20.87 1.37 7.75
C CYS A 158 -22.02 2.30 8.15
N LEU A 159 -22.39 3.26 7.29
CA LEU A 159 -23.45 4.24 7.57
C LEU A 159 -24.85 3.63 7.59
N THR A 160 -25.10 2.57 6.83
CA THR A 160 -26.44 1.95 6.72
C THR A 160 -26.67 0.80 7.70
N THR A 161 -25.61 0.20 8.24
CA THR A 161 -25.71 -0.97 9.12
C THR A 161 -25.10 -0.76 10.50
N ASP A 162 -24.56 0.43 10.78
CA ASP A 162 -23.80 0.76 12.00
C ASP A 162 -22.67 -0.23 12.33
N GLN A 163 -22.09 -0.84 11.29
CA GLN A 163 -21.00 -1.81 11.45
C GLN A 163 -19.64 -1.15 11.25
N GLU A 164 -18.65 -1.62 12.02
CA GLU A 164 -17.28 -1.12 11.92
C GLU A 164 -16.52 -1.73 10.72
N PRO A 165 -15.75 -0.92 9.98
CA PRO A 165 -14.91 -1.39 8.89
C PRO A 165 -13.70 -2.17 9.42
N LEU A 166 -12.87 -2.67 8.51
CA LEU A 166 -11.55 -3.17 8.91
C LEU A 166 -10.78 -2.03 9.60
N VAL A 167 -10.20 -2.31 10.77
CA VAL A 167 -9.31 -1.38 11.46
C VAL A 167 -7.89 -1.92 11.36
N LEU A 168 -7.00 -1.15 10.73
CA LEU A 168 -5.57 -1.43 10.74
C LEU A 168 -4.87 -0.50 11.73
N SER A 169 -3.91 -1.04 12.48
CA SER A 169 -2.99 -0.22 13.26
C SER A 169 -2.01 0.51 12.33
N GLN A 170 -1.40 1.59 12.82
CA GLN A 170 -0.39 2.33 12.07
C GLN A 170 0.79 1.43 11.65
N THR A 171 1.19 0.49 12.52
CA THR A 171 2.22 -0.51 12.23
C THR A 171 1.78 -1.42 11.07
N GLN A 172 0.57 -1.96 11.12
CA GLN A 172 0.05 -2.85 10.07
C GLN A 172 -0.02 -2.14 8.70
N GLU A 173 -0.49 -0.89 8.68
CA GLU A 173 -0.50 -0.09 7.45
C GLU A 173 0.92 0.17 6.92
N GLY A 174 1.84 0.54 7.81
CA GLY A 174 3.24 0.79 7.47
C GLY A 174 3.94 -0.42 6.88
N GLU A 175 3.75 -1.60 7.47
CA GLU A 175 4.30 -2.86 6.98
C GLU A 175 3.70 -3.28 5.63
N LEU A 176 2.38 -3.13 5.46
CA LEU A 176 1.72 -3.38 4.17
C LEU A 176 2.25 -2.44 3.07
N LEU A 177 2.46 -1.16 3.40
CA LEU A 177 3.06 -0.18 2.49
C LEU A 177 4.51 -0.52 2.15
N HIS A 178 5.29 -0.94 3.14
CA HIS A 178 6.67 -1.35 2.96
C HIS A 178 6.77 -2.54 1.99
N LEU A 179 6.01 -3.62 2.24
CA LEU A 179 5.95 -4.76 1.33
C LEU A 179 5.47 -4.36 -0.07
N PHE A 180 4.45 -3.50 -0.17
CA PHE A 180 3.98 -3.03 -1.47
C PHE A 180 5.07 -2.32 -2.27
N ASN A 181 5.90 -1.49 -1.62
CA ASN A 181 7.00 -0.81 -2.28
C ASN A 181 8.09 -1.77 -2.77
N LEU A 182 8.42 -2.81 -1.99
CA LEU A 182 9.37 -3.85 -2.42
C LEU A 182 8.88 -4.62 -3.65
N ILE A 183 7.57 -4.82 -3.80
CA ILE A 183 6.96 -5.56 -4.92
C ILE A 183 7.03 -4.79 -6.25
N GLN A 184 7.14 -3.46 -6.24
CA GLN A 184 7.01 -2.67 -7.47
C GLN A 184 8.12 -2.94 -8.49
N ALA A 185 9.38 -3.03 -8.04
CA ALA A 185 10.51 -3.28 -8.93
C ALA A 185 10.50 -4.70 -9.54
N PRO A 186 10.30 -5.79 -8.76
CA PRO A 186 10.07 -7.12 -9.33
C PRO A 186 8.89 -7.16 -10.29
N TRP A 187 7.79 -6.44 -9.99
CA TRP A 187 6.66 -6.38 -10.91
C TRP A 187 7.03 -5.77 -12.26
N GLU A 188 7.79 -4.68 -12.29
CA GLU A 188 8.21 -4.07 -13.57
C GLU A 188 9.08 -5.01 -14.42
N ARG A 189 9.96 -5.80 -13.79
CA ARG A 189 10.80 -6.80 -14.47
C ARG A 189 10.03 -8.04 -14.94
N LEU A 190 9.08 -8.51 -14.14
CA LEU A 190 8.43 -9.82 -14.32
C LEU A 190 7.04 -9.74 -14.98
N ARG A 191 6.46 -8.55 -15.13
CA ARG A 191 5.13 -8.43 -15.74
C ARG A 191 5.13 -8.95 -17.18
N PRO A 192 4.06 -9.63 -17.63
CA PRO A 192 3.94 -10.04 -19.03
C PRO A 192 4.00 -8.84 -19.98
N GLU A 193 4.56 -9.06 -21.17
CA GLU A 193 4.59 -8.06 -22.23
C GLU A 193 3.16 -7.54 -22.53
N GLY A 194 3.05 -6.23 -22.74
CA GLY A 194 1.76 -5.56 -22.99
C GLY A 194 0.86 -5.37 -21.76
N ARG A 195 1.25 -5.87 -20.57
CA ARG A 195 0.47 -5.67 -19.33
C ARG A 195 1.06 -4.55 -18.46
N SER A 196 0.34 -3.43 -18.37
CA SER A 196 0.70 -2.32 -17.47
C SER A 196 0.13 -2.46 -16.04
N ASN A 197 -1.05 -3.07 -15.92
CA ASN A 197 -1.77 -3.19 -14.64
C ASN A 197 -1.19 -4.27 -13.73
N MET A 198 -0.92 -3.90 -12.49
CA MET A 198 -0.44 -4.80 -11.43
C MET A 198 -1.45 -5.91 -11.08
N LEU A 199 -1.04 -6.83 -10.22
CA LEU A 199 -1.96 -7.71 -9.48
C LEU A 199 -3.04 -6.88 -8.77
N SER A 200 -4.20 -7.49 -8.56
CA SER A 200 -5.31 -6.83 -7.87
C SER A 200 -4.88 -6.39 -6.48
N TYR A 201 -5.21 -5.16 -6.09
CA TYR A 201 -4.88 -4.62 -4.76
C TYR A 201 -5.46 -5.47 -3.62
N SER A 202 -6.70 -5.95 -3.75
CA SER A 202 -7.29 -6.84 -2.76
C SER A 202 -6.56 -8.19 -2.68
N TYR A 203 -6.07 -8.71 -3.82
CA TYR A 203 -5.25 -9.91 -3.85
C TYR A 203 -3.89 -9.68 -3.17
N LEU A 204 -3.21 -8.58 -3.51
CA LEU A 204 -1.91 -8.22 -2.92
C LEU A 204 -2.02 -8.03 -1.41
N ILE A 205 -3.01 -7.28 -0.93
CA ILE A 205 -3.21 -7.06 0.50
C ILE A 205 -3.50 -8.39 1.21
N HIS A 206 -4.33 -9.26 0.62
CA HIS A 206 -4.55 -10.60 1.16
C HIS A 206 -3.24 -11.37 1.31
N LYS A 207 -2.40 -11.43 0.27
CA LYS A 207 -1.12 -12.16 0.30
C LYS A 207 -0.11 -11.56 1.26
N MET A 208 0.05 -10.23 1.27
CA MET A 208 0.96 -9.53 2.18
C MET A 208 0.51 -9.67 3.64
N ALA A 209 -0.79 -9.57 3.91
CA ALA A 209 -1.32 -9.81 5.25
C ALA A 209 -1.03 -11.24 5.73
N ARG A 210 -1.08 -12.25 4.85
CA ARG A 210 -0.68 -13.63 5.20
C ARG A 210 0.81 -13.73 5.51
N LEU A 211 1.67 -13.07 4.72
CA LEU A 211 3.12 -13.01 4.96
C LEU A 211 3.46 -12.38 6.31
N LEU A 212 2.78 -11.31 6.67
CA LEU A 212 2.97 -10.58 7.93
C LEU A 212 2.33 -11.26 9.15
N GLY A 213 1.59 -12.37 8.96
CA GLY A 213 0.91 -13.05 10.07
C GLY A 213 -0.38 -12.35 10.54
N TYR A 214 -1.08 -11.65 9.64
CA TYR A 214 -2.35 -10.96 9.88
C TYR A 214 -3.55 -11.70 9.24
N PRO A 215 -3.96 -12.88 9.75
CA PRO A 215 -5.04 -13.66 9.15
C PRO A 215 -6.39 -12.95 9.21
N HIS A 216 -6.63 -12.15 10.25
CA HIS A 216 -7.85 -11.35 10.39
C HIS A 216 -7.97 -10.28 9.29
N VAL A 217 -6.85 -9.63 8.93
CA VAL A 217 -6.80 -8.70 7.79
C VAL A 217 -7.04 -9.46 6.50
N ALA A 218 -6.29 -10.54 6.26
CA ALA A 218 -6.39 -11.32 5.03
C ALA A 218 -7.83 -11.83 4.77
N ALA A 219 -8.54 -12.26 5.81
CA ALA A 219 -9.92 -12.75 5.72
C ALA A 219 -10.91 -11.69 5.21
N ARG A 220 -10.63 -10.39 5.40
CA ARG A 220 -11.49 -9.30 4.92
C ARG A 220 -11.35 -9.05 3.42
N PHE A 221 -10.26 -9.49 2.81
CA PHE A 221 -10.02 -9.33 1.38
C PHE A 221 -10.37 -10.64 0.66
N SER A 222 -11.58 -10.67 0.10
CA SER A 222 -11.99 -11.79 -0.76
C SER A 222 -11.15 -11.85 -2.02
N LEU A 223 -10.65 -13.03 -2.32
CA LEU A 223 -9.96 -13.30 -3.55
C LEU A 223 -10.92 -13.36 -4.76
N LEU A 224 -10.37 -13.30 -5.98
CA LEU A 224 -11.18 -13.28 -7.20
C LEU A 224 -12.02 -14.56 -7.36
N LYS A 225 -13.28 -14.42 -7.79
CA LYS A 225 -14.16 -15.58 -8.01
C LYS A 225 -13.71 -16.50 -9.15
N SER A 226 -13.05 -15.96 -10.18
CA SER A 226 -12.59 -16.74 -11.34
C SER A 226 -11.30 -17.48 -10.98
N LYS A 227 -11.37 -18.83 -11.00
CA LYS A 227 -10.22 -19.71 -10.74
C LYS A 227 -9.07 -19.43 -11.69
N ASP A 228 -9.34 -19.28 -12.99
CA ASP A 228 -8.29 -19.04 -13.99
C ASP A 228 -7.56 -17.72 -13.72
N LYS A 229 -8.32 -16.64 -13.42
CA LYS A 229 -7.74 -15.35 -13.05
C LYS A 229 -6.95 -15.43 -11.75
N MET A 230 -7.37 -16.29 -10.81
CA MET A 230 -6.62 -16.54 -9.58
C MET A 230 -5.30 -17.24 -9.86
N VAL A 231 -5.32 -18.31 -10.66
CA VAL A 231 -4.14 -19.09 -11.02
C VAL A 231 -3.10 -18.22 -11.70
N VAL A 232 -3.54 -17.34 -12.62
CA VAL A 232 -2.64 -16.37 -13.28
C VAL A 232 -2.02 -15.41 -12.27
N GLN A 233 -2.79 -14.90 -11.29
CA GLN A 233 -2.22 -14.05 -10.25
C GLN A 233 -1.27 -14.80 -9.32
N ASP A 234 -1.59 -16.03 -8.93
CA ASP A 234 -0.72 -16.89 -8.12
C ASP A 234 0.59 -17.19 -8.82
N GLN A 235 0.59 -17.40 -10.14
CA GLN A 235 1.82 -17.66 -10.89
C GLN A 235 2.75 -16.45 -10.89
N LEU A 236 2.21 -15.25 -11.12
CA LEU A 236 2.98 -14.00 -11.06
C LEU A 236 3.41 -13.65 -9.63
N TRP A 237 2.56 -13.91 -8.64
CA TRP A 237 2.91 -13.75 -7.23
C TRP A 237 4.03 -14.68 -6.81
N LYS A 238 4.00 -15.93 -7.27
CA LYS A 238 5.04 -16.93 -7.00
C LYS A 238 6.40 -16.47 -7.51
N THR A 239 6.48 -15.90 -8.71
CA THR A 239 7.75 -15.38 -9.26
C THR A 239 8.25 -14.18 -8.47
N ILE A 240 7.36 -13.27 -8.07
CA ILE A 240 7.72 -12.14 -7.20
C ILE A 240 8.22 -12.64 -5.84
N CYS A 241 7.55 -13.63 -5.25
CA CYS A 241 8.00 -14.24 -3.99
C CYS A 241 9.39 -14.87 -4.12
N GLN A 242 9.68 -15.55 -5.23
CA GLN A 242 10.99 -16.15 -5.47
C GLN A 242 12.09 -15.08 -5.53
N GLU A 243 11.85 -13.96 -6.22
CA GLU A 243 12.84 -12.88 -6.34
C GLU A 243 13.07 -12.14 -5.01
N LEU A 244 12.01 -11.91 -4.22
CA LEU A 244 12.11 -11.23 -2.93
C LEU A 244 12.43 -12.15 -1.75
N GLY A 245 12.52 -13.47 -1.97
CA GLY A 245 12.71 -14.47 -0.91
C GLY A 245 11.50 -14.62 0.03
N PHE A 246 10.31 -14.24 -0.42
CA PHE A 246 9.08 -14.39 0.36
C PHE A 246 8.55 -15.83 0.32
N ARG A 247 7.89 -16.25 1.40
CA ARG A 247 7.18 -17.53 1.44
C ARG A 247 5.97 -17.50 0.52
N PHE A 248 5.92 -18.39 -0.46
CA PHE A 248 4.74 -18.54 -1.31
C PHE A 248 3.69 -19.45 -0.67
N GLU A 249 2.46 -18.96 -0.53
CA GLU A 249 1.26 -19.75 -0.21
C GLU A 249 0.27 -19.66 -1.38
N ARG A 250 -0.22 -20.80 -1.88
CA ARG A 250 -1.22 -20.85 -2.96
C ARG A 250 -2.58 -20.37 -2.46
N SER A 251 -3.35 -19.72 -3.33
CA SER A 251 -4.71 -19.23 -3.02
C SER A 251 -5.77 -20.31 -3.04
N VAL A 252 -5.55 -21.40 -3.80
CA VAL A 252 -6.48 -22.52 -4.03
C VAL A 252 -5.72 -23.84 -4.06
#